data_AF-A0A2T4DC65-F1
#
_entry.id   AF-A0A2T4DC65-F1
#
_cell.length_a   1.000
_cell.length_b   1.000
_cell.length_c   1.000
_cell.angle_alpha   90.00
_cell.angle_beta   90.00
_cell.angle_gamma   90.00
#
_symmetry.space_group_name_H-M   'P 1'
#
loop_
_entity.id
_entity.type
_entity.pdbx_description
1 polymer ?
#
loop_
_entity_poly.entity_id
_entity_poly.type
_entity_poly.pdbx_seq_one_letter_code
_entity_poly.pdbx_strand_id
1 'polypeptide(L)'
;MKSPLLIIFYVCFINISLSQHTKKQYLAQKPPGLKPEIFAPHLVSKDNRSEFGSVFSADGLQFFYAIDEGGKAEIHYSAYENDEW
;
A
#
# COMPACT_ATOMS: atom_id res chain seq x y z
N MET A 1 -8.13 -25.80 35.52
CA MET A 1 -6.77 -25.42 35.09
C MET A 1 -6.77 -25.31 33.58
N LYS A 2 -6.63 -24.10 33.01
CA LYS A 2 -6.63 -23.93 31.55
C LYS A 2 -5.34 -24.52 30.98
N SER A 3 -5.46 -25.39 29.97
CA SER A 3 -4.32 -26.11 29.37
C SER A 3 -3.33 -25.11 28.77
N PRO A 4 -2.03 -25.18 29.10
CA PRO A 4 -1.01 -24.28 28.56
C PRO A 4 -0.88 -24.43 27.03
N LEU A 5 -1.26 -25.57 26.47
CA LEU A 5 -1.27 -25.83 25.03
C LEU A 5 -2.22 -24.89 24.28
N LEU A 6 -3.40 -24.61 24.86
CA LEU A 6 -4.42 -23.77 24.23
C LEU A 6 -3.98 -22.30 24.14
N ILE A 7 -3.19 -21.85 25.12
CA ILE A 7 -2.62 -20.50 25.15
C ILE A 7 -1.52 -20.36 24.09
N ILE A 8 -0.68 -21.39 23.91
CA ILE A 8 0.37 -21.39 22.88
C ILE A 8 -0.25 -21.30 21.47
N PHE A 9 -1.27 -22.10 21.17
CA PHE A 9 -1.96 -22.02 19.88
C PHE A 9 -2.60 -20.64 19.63
N TYR A 10 -3.20 -20.04 20.66
CA TYR A 10 -3.80 -18.71 20.56
C TYR A 10 -2.75 -17.62 20.31
N VAL A 11 -1.60 -17.68 20.99
CA VAL A 11 -0.49 -16.72 20.79
C VAL A 11 0.15 -16.89 19.41
N CYS A 12 0.32 -18.11 18.91
CA CYS A 12 0.84 -18.36 17.55
C CYS A 12 -0.10 -17.79 16.47
N PHE A 13 -1.42 -17.96 16.62
CA PHE A 13 -2.40 -17.43 15.66
C PHE A 13 -2.39 -15.89 15.58
N ILE A 14 -2.25 -15.20 16.71
CA ILE A 14 -2.22 -13.72 16.74
C ILE A 14 -0.98 -13.16 16.04
N ASN A 15 0.18 -13.80 16.21
CA ASN A 15 1.44 -13.32 15.61
C ASN A 15 1.49 -13.52 14.08
N ILE A 16 0.87 -14.59 13.56
CA ILE A 16 0.82 -14.87 12.11
C ILE A 16 0.00 -13.81 11.37
N SER A 17 -1.18 -13.45 11.90
CA SER A 17 -2.08 -12.49 11.26
C SER A 17 -1.53 -11.05 11.26
N LEU A 18 -0.73 -10.67 12.26
CA LEU A 18 -0.21 -9.29 12.37
C LEU A 18 0.98 -9.01 11.42
N SER A 19 1.74 -10.04 11.03
CA SER A 19 2.94 -9.90 10.21
C SER A 19 2.68 -9.78 8.70
N GLN A 20 1.53 -10.23 8.20
CA GLN A 20 1.28 -10.32 6.76
C GLN A 20 0.65 -9.07 6.17
N HIS A 21 -0.17 -8.34 6.92
CA HIS A 21 -1.01 -7.30 6.33
C HIS A 21 -0.27 -5.98 6.04
N THR A 22 0.68 -5.59 6.90
CA THR A 22 1.28 -4.24 6.87
C THR A 22 2.40 -4.07 5.86
N LYS A 23 3.11 -5.13 5.48
CA LYS A 23 4.26 -5.04 4.57
C LYS A 23 3.90 -4.78 3.12
N LYS A 24 2.66 -5.09 2.72
CA LYS A 24 2.20 -4.90 1.34
C LYS A 24 1.39 -3.63 1.17
N GLN A 25 0.85 -3.04 2.24
CA GLN A 25 0.26 -1.70 2.18
C GLN A 25 1.32 -0.70 1.69
N TYR A 26 0.92 0.35 0.96
CA TYR A 26 1.83 1.33 0.32
C TYR A 26 2.56 0.83 -0.95
N LEU A 27 1.86 0.13 -1.86
CA LEU A 27 2.39 -0.34 -3.17
C LEU A 27 3.67 -1.18 -3.05
N ALA A 28 3.81 -1.95 -1.97
CA ALA A 28 5.04 -2.69 -1.62
C ALA A 28 6.32 -1.80 -1.60
N GLN A 29 6.18 -0.50 -1.40
CA GLN A 29 7.27 0.45 -1.29
C GLN A 29 7.79 0.53 0.15
N LYS A 30 9.03 0.99 0.30
CA LYS A 30 9.53 1.44 1.60
C LYS A 30 8.77 2.72 2.00
N PRO A 31 8.32 2.85 3.27
CA PRO A 31 7.72 4.09 3.75
C PRO A 31 8.64 5.31 3.58
N PRO A 32 8.08 6.52 3.40
CA PRO A 32 8.87 7.71 3.16
C PRO A 32 9.77 8.05 4.36
N GLY A 33 10.96 8.56 4.06
CA GLY A 33 11.89 9.09 5.06
C GLY A 33 11.94 10.62 5.06
N LEU A 34 12.98 11.17 5.70
CA LEU A 34 13.25 12.62 5.69
C LEU A 34 13.85 13.10 4.37
N LYS A 35 14.44 12.20 3.59
CA LYS A 35 14.98 12.49 2.26
C LYS A 35 13.89 12.26 1.22
N PRO A 36 13.57 13.24 0.36
CA PRO A 36 12.63 13.04 -0.74
C PRO A 36 13.13 11.99 -1.74
N GLU A 37 12.22 11.16 -2.23
CA GLU A 37 12.45 10.09 -3.22
C GLU A 37 11.28 10.07 -4.22
N ILE A 38 11.49 9.58 -5.45
CA ILE A 38 10.42 9.40 -6.44
C ILE A 38 9.48 8.30 -5.94
N PHE A 39 8.18 8.58 -5.92
CA PHE A 39 7.20 7.63 -5.43
C PHE A 39 6.84 6.59 -6.51
N ALA A 40 6.91 5.30 -6.15
CA ALA A 40 6.52 4.18 -7.03
C ALA A 40 6.99 4.33 -8.50
N PRO A 41 8.31 4.42 -8.74
CA PRO A 41 8.87 4.69 -10.06
C PRO A 41 8.41 3.65 -11.09
N HIS A 42 8.13 4.10 -12.31
CA HIS A 42 7.62 3.32 -13.45
C HIS A 42 6.18 2.80 -13.31
N LEU A 43 5.63 2.75 -12.08
CA LEU A 43 4.24 2.37 -11.83
C LEU A 43 3.32 3.59 -11.81
N VAL A 44 3.58 4.52 -10.88
CA VAL A 44 2.83 5.78 -10.73
C VAL A 44 3.54 6.88 -11.50
N SER A 45 4.75 7.23 -11.05
CA SER A 45 5.63 8.22 -11.68
C SER A 45 6.23 7.66 -12.96
N LYS A 46 5.88 8.25 -14.10
CA LYS A 46 6.36 7.85 -15.43
C LYS A 46 6.98 9.04 -16.14
N ASP A 47 8.02 8.80 -16.95
CA ASP A 47 8.81 9.87 -17.58
C ASP A 47 8.04 10.73 -18.59
N ASN A 48 6.89 10.25 -19.08
CA ASN A 48 6.13 10.86 -20.16
C ASN A 48 4.85 11.58 -19.72
N ARG A 49 4.61 11.74 -18.42
CA ARG A 49 3.43 12.42 -17.88
C ARG A 49 3.73 13.03 -16.52
N SER A 50 2.85 13.92 -16.08
CA SER A 50 2.90 14.50 -14.73
C SER A 50 1.71 14.03 -13.91
N GLU A 51 1.98 13.48 -12.73
CA GLU A 51 0.97 13.21 -11.72
C GLU A 51 0.87 14.31 -10.66
N PHE A 52 -0.31 14.47 -10.09
CA PHE A 52 -0.58 15.40 -8.99
C PHE A 52 -1.74 14.90 -8.13
N GLY A 53 -1.87 15.43 -6.91
CA GLY A 53 -3.01 15.15 -6.01
C GLY A 53 -3.25 13.67 -5.77
N SER A 54 -2.57 13.09 -4.78
CA SER A 54 -2.68 11.65 -4.47
C SER A 54 -3.25 11.39 -3.08
N VAL A 55 -3.98 10.27 -2.94
CA VAL A 55 -4.54 9.84 -1.65
C VAL A 55 -4.69 8.32 -1.58
N PHE A 56 -4.41 7.74 -0.42
CA PHE A 56 -4.79 6.36 -0.12
C PHE A 56 -6.21 6.31 0.44
N SER A 57 -6.96 5.25 0.13
CA SER A 57 -8.20 4.94 0.85
C SER A 57 -7.93 4.77 2.35
N ALA A 58 -8.98 4.88 3.16
CA ALA A 58 -8.85 4.80 4.62
C ALA A 58 -8.25 3.46 5.12
N ASP A 59 -8.46 2.37 4.38
CA ASP A 59 -7.90 1.05 4.63
C ASP A 59 -6.51 0.82 4.00
N GLY A 60 -6.02 1.78 3.20
CA GLY A 60 -4.74 1.72 2.51
C GLY A 60 -4.68 0.70 1.36
N LEU A 61 -5.83 0.19 0.90
CA LEU A 61 -5.91 -0.82 -0.16
C LEU A 61 -6.10 -0.22 -1.55
N GLN A 62 -6.39 1.08 -1.65
CA GLN A 62 -6.51 1.78 -2.93
C GLN A 62 -5.65 3.04 -2.87
N PHE A 63 -4.99 3.34 -4.00
CA PHE A 63 -4.22 4.54 -4.18
C PHE A 63 -4.74 5.29 -5.38
N PHE A 64 -5.19 6.53 -5.18
CA PHE A 64 -5.73 7.41 -6.21
C PHE A 64 -4.75 8.54 -6.48
N TYR A 65 -4.65 8.95 -7.74
CA TYR A 65 -3.82 10.08 -8.16
C TYR A 65 -4.36 10.69 -9.46
N ALA A 66 -4.18 11.99 -9.66
CA ALA A 66 -4.49 12.64 -10.91
C ALA A 66 -3.28 12.60 -11.85
N ILE A 67 -3.54 12.52 -13.16
CA ILE A 67 -2.56 12.80 -14.21
C ILE A 67 -3.04 13.97 -15.06
N ASP A 68 -2.10 14.71 -15.63
CA ASP A 68 -2.38 15.64 -16.73
C ASP A 68 -2.12 14.94 -18.06
N GLU A 69 -3.18 14.65 -18.79
CA GLU A 69 -3.13 14.10 -20.15
C GLU A 69 -3.55 15.18 -21.14
N GLY A 70 -2.57 15.92 -21.68
CA GLY A 70 -2.81 16.93 -22.71
C GLY A 70 -3.67 18.11 -22.26
N GLY A 71 -3.54 18.56 -21.01
CA GLY A 71 -4.31 19.66 -20.41
C GLY A 71 -5.64 19.22 -19.79
N LYS A 72 -5.90 17.91 -19.73
CA LYS A 72 -7.09 17.33 -19.11
C LYS A 72 -6.67 16.48 -17.90
N ALA A 73 -7.26 16.79 -16.75
CA ALA A 73 -7.08 16.00 -15.55
C ALA A 73 -7.85 14.68 -15.63
N GLU A 74 -7.17 13.56 -15.37
CA GLU A 74 -7.77 12.24 -15.23
C GLU A 74 -7.38 11.60 -13.90
N ILE A 75 -8.35 11.00 -13.19
CA ILE A 75 -8.08 10.26 -11.95
C ILE A 75 -7.78 8.82 -12.29
N HIS A 76 -6.58 8.38 -11.95
CA HIS A 76 -6.16 6.99 -11.99
C HIS A 76 -6.20 6.41 -10.58
N TYR A 77 -6.28 5.08 -10.50
CA TYR A 77 -6.11 4.39 -9.23
C TYR A 77 -5.42 3.03 -9.41
N SER A 78 -4.82 2.56 -8.33
CA SER A 78 -4.29 1.20 -8.16
C SER A 78 -4.97 0.59 -6.94
N ALA A 79 -5.25 -0.71 -6.98
CA ALA A 79 -5.95 -1.41 -5.93
C ALA A 79 -5.18 -2.67 -5.54
N TYR A 80 -5.12 -2.94 -4.25
CA TYR A 80 -4.54 -4.15 -3.72
C TYR A 80 -5.58 -5.27 -3.74
N GLU A 81 -5.44 -6.19 -4.68
CA GLU A 81 -6.36 -7.31 -4.90
C GLU A 81 -5.56 -8.61 -5.06
N ASN A 82 -6.09 -9.72 -4.55
CA ASN A 82 -5.45 -11.03 -4.67
C ASN A 82 -3.98 -11.06 -4.27
N ASP A 83 -3.66 -10.33 -3.20
CA ASP A 83 -2.32 -10.24 -2.63
C ASP A 83 -1.28 -9.44 -3.45
N GLU A 84 -1.73 -8.64 -4.44
CA GLU A 84 -0.91 -7.87 -5.38
C GLU A 84 -1.47 -6.45 -5.62
N TRP A 85 -0.64 -5.54 -6.13
CA TRP A 85 -0.98 -4.14 -6.46
C TRP A 85 -1.04 -3.89 -7.97
#